data_AF-A0A962NAJ2-F1
#
_entry.id   AF-A0A962NAJ2-F1
#
_cell.length_a   1.000
_cell.length_b   1.000
_cell.length_c   1.000
_cell.angle_alpha   90.00
_cell.angle_beta   90.00
_cell.angle_gamma   90.00
#
_symmetry.space_group_name_H-M   'P 1'
#
loop_
_entity.id
_entity.type
_entity.pdbx_description
1 polymer ?
#
loop_
_entity_poly.entity_id
_entity_poly.type
_entity_poly.pdbx_seq_one_letter_code
_entity_poly.pdbx_strand_id
1 'polypeptide(L)'
;MSFNESNTVEAYVRDLLAGPIKAVPANTLQEPKASYGPSPKGIGWRYEAPSEVPRQIQEVLVEPWLRDALIRLNPEIAAQPDRADE
;
A
#
# COMPACT_ATOMS: atom_id res chain seq x y z
N MET A 1 18.63 9.88 3.61
CA MET A 1 18.82 8.43 3.78
C MET A 1 20.06 8.03 2.99
N SER A 2 20.97 7.24 3.59
CA SER A 2 22.14 6.73 2.89
C SER A 2 21.76 5.56 1.97
N PHE A 3 22.45 5.41 0.85
CA PHE A 3 22.27 4.27 -0.05
C PHE A 3 22.71 2.97 0.63
N ASN A 4 21.88 1.95 0.55
CA ASN A 4 22.28 0.55 0.74
C ASN A 4 21.44 -0.33 -0.21
N GLU A 5 21.88 -1.55 -0.45
CA GLU A 5 21.23 -2.46 -1.40
C GLU A 5 19.81 -2.83 -0.94
N SER A 6 19.62 -3.10 0.35
CA SER A 6 18.31 -3.46 0.93
C SER A 6 17.25 -2.37 0.73
N ASN A 7 17.59 -1.10 0.98
CA ASN A 7 16.71 0.06 0.78
C ASN A 7 16.32 0.22 -0.69
N THR A 8 17.23 -0.13 -1.60
CA THR A 8 17.01 -0.01 -3.05
C THR A 8 16.11 -1.13 -3.55
N VAL A 9 16.32 -2.36 -3.09
CA VAL A 9 15.46 -3.51 -3.39
C VAL A 9 14.05 -3.29 -2.85
N GLU A 10 13.91 -2.81 -1.61
CA GLU A 10 12.61 -2.49 -1.01
C GLU A 10 11.86 -1.42 -1.83
N ALA A 11 12.54 -0.31 -2.18
CA ALA A 11 11.95 0.73 -3.00
C ALA A 11 11.52 0.21 -4.38
N TYR A 12 12.32 -0.67 -4.97
CA TYR A 12 12.02 -1.29 -6.26
C TYR A 12 10.80 -2.20 -6.19
N VAL A 13 10.72 -3.11 -5.21
CA VAL A 13 9.58 -4.02 -5.04
C VAL A 13 8.31 -3.22 -4.75
N ARG A 14 8.38 -2.20 -3.90
CA ARG A 14 7.24 -1.32 -3.61
C ARG A 14 6.73 -0.61 -4.86
N ASP A 15 7.61 -0.02 -5.66
CA ASP A 15 7.24 0.65 -6.90
C ASP A 15 6.59 -0.33 -7.90
N LEU A 16 7.00 -1.61 -7.87
CA LEU A 16 6.37 -2.67 -8.67
C LEU A 16 4.92 -2.94 -8.26
N LEU A 17 4.69 -2.96 -6.94
CA LEU A 17 3.40 -3.34 -6.37
C LEU A 17 2.38 -2.20 -6.45
N ALA A 18 2.80 -0.99 -6.08
CA ALA A 18 1.92 0.17 -5.90
C ALA A 18 2.13 1.29 -6.94
N GLY A 19 3.12 1.16 -7.83
CA GLY A 19 3.52 2.23 -8.73
C GLY A 19 4.42 3.28 -8.06
N PRO A 20 4.90 4.27 -8.83
CA PRO A 20 5.79 5.31 -8.32
C PRO A 20 5.03 6.29 -7.38
N ILE A 21 5.51 6.43 -6.15
CA ILE A 21 4.93 7.35 -5.14
C ILE A 21 5.24 8.82 -5.47
N LYS A 22 6.42 9.08 -6.02
CA LYS A 22 6.84 10.43 -6.39
C LYS A 22 6.41 10.70 -7.83
N ALA A 23 5.58 11.73 -8.00
CA ALA A 23 5.31 12.30 -9.31
C ALA A 23 6.65 12.72 -9.95
N VAL A 24 6.94 12.15 -11.12
CA VAL A 24 8.10 12.56 -11.90
C VAL A 24 7.78 13.93 -12.48
N PRO A 25 8.59 14.97 -12.25
CA PRO A 25 8.39 16.27 -12.88
C PRO A 25 8.37 16.12 -14.41
N ALA A 26 7.52 16.89 -15.09
CA ALA A 26 7.30 16.77 -16.53
C ALA A 26 8.56 16.92 -17.40
N ASN A 27 9.64 17.53 -16.88
CA ASN A 27 10.88 17.80 -17.63
C ASN A 27 12.07 16.95 -17.13
N THR A 28 11.82 15.75 -16.61
CA THR A 28 12.87 14.86 -16.11
C THR A 28 13.10 13.73 -17.11
N LEU A 29 14.33 13.61 -17.63
CA LEU A 29 14.71 12.45 -18.44
C LEU A 29 14.74 11.20 -17.54
N GLN A 30 13.91 10.22 -17.86
CA GLN A 30 13.93 8.91 -17.23
C GLN A 30 14.19 7.84 -18.27
N GLU A 31 15.03 6.88 -17.90
CA GLU A 31 15.14 5.64 -18.65
C GLU A 31 13.79 4.92 -18.64
N PRO A 32 13.43 4.21 -19.73
CA PRO A 32 12.23 3.39 -19.76
C PRO A 32 12.31 2.36 -18.63
N LYS A 33 11.50 2.54 -17.57
CA LYS A 33 11.38 1.52 -16.52
C LYS A 33 10.76 0.28 -17.14
N ALA A 34 11.41 -0.87 -16.96
CA ALA A 34 10.83 -2.14 -17.36
C ALA A 34 9.51 -2.36 -16.60
N SER A 35 8.44 -2.64 -17.34
CA SER A 35 7.11 -2.90 -16.77
C SER A 35 7.06 -4.34 -16.30
N TYR A 36 7.16 -4.57 -14.99
CA TYR A 36 6.86 -5.88 -14.40
C TYR A 36 5.53 -5.77 -13.65
N GLY A 37 4.49 -6.41 -14.18
CA GLY A 37 3.12 -6.26 -13.72
C GLY A 37 2.17 -5.86 -14.86
N PRO A 38 0.85 -6.00 -14.66
CA PRO A 38 -0.14 -5.78 -15.72
C PRO A 38 -0.38 -4.29 -16.03
N SER A 39 0.17 -3.36 -15.22
CA SER A 39 -0.13 -1.94 -15.30
C SER A 39 1.04 -1.07 -14.84
N PRO A 40 1.28 0.09 -15.49
CA PRO A 40 2.26 1.09 -15.03
C PRO A 40 1.86 1.77 -13.70
N LYS A 41 0.66 1.49 -13.19
CA LYS A 41 0.17 1.91 -11.85
C LYS A 41 0.42 0.85 -10.77
N GLY A 42 1.21 -0.19 -11.07
CA GLY A 42 1.42 -1.34 -10.18
C GLY A 42 0.38 -2.46 -10.35
N ILE A 43 0.47 -3.50 -9.53
CA ILE A 43 -0.41 -4.69 -9.56
C ILE A 43 -1.67 -4.53 -8.69
N GLY A 44 -2.06 -3.30 -8.34
CA GLY A 44 -3.28 -3.01 -7.58
C GLY A 44 -3.11 -2.89 -6.06
N TRP A 45 -1.87 -2.91 -5.57
CA TRP A 45 -1.58 -2.64 -4.16
C TRP A 45 -1.57 -1.14 -3.91
N ARG A 46 -2.07 -0.70 -2.75
CA ARG A 46 -1.94 0.69 -2.29
C ARG A 46 -0.85 0.75 -1.23
N TYR A 47 0.13 1.62 -1.45
CA TYR A 47 1.14 1.92 -0.44
C TYR A 47 0.63 2.99 0.52
N GLU A 48 0.85 2.80 1.81
CA GLU A 48 0.58 3.75 2.89
C GLU A 48 1.88 3.93 3.68
N ALA A 49 2.26 5.17 4.00
CA ALA A 49 3.46 5.42 4.80
C ALA A 49 3.26 4.90 6.23
N PRO A 50 4.33 4.53 6.97
CA PRO A 50 4.22 4.06 8.35
C PRO A 50 3.44 5.02 9.28
N SER A 51 3.53 6.32 9.03
CA SER A 51 2.80 7.36 9.77
C SER A 51 1.31 7.47 9.41
N GLU A 52 0.90 6.93 8.27
CA GLU A 52 -0.47 6.95 7.77
C GLU A 52 -1.25 5.68 8.19
N VAL A 53 -0.56 4.66 8.69
CA VAL A 53 -1.20 3.46 9.23
C VAL A 53 -1.88 3.80 10.57
N PRO A 54 -3.21 3.69 10.68
CA PRO A 54 -3.95 4.09 11.88
C PRO A 54 -3.88 2.99 12.96
N ARG A 55 -2.68 2.71 13.46
CA ARG A 55 -2.43 1.79 14.57
C ARG A 55 -1.27 2.28 15.42
N GLN A 56 -1.23 1.86 16.68
CA GLN A 56 -0.04 2.00 17.50
C GLN A 56 1.02 0.98 17.09
N ILE A 57 2.30 1.28 17.34
CA ILE A 57 3.42 0.41 16.93
C ILE A 57 3.32 -0.97 17.61
N GLN A 58 2.83 -1.01 18.84
CA GLN A 58 2.62 -2.23 19.63
C GLN A 58 1.38 -3.03 19.23
N GLU A 59 0.43 -2.44 18.51
CA GLU A 59 -0.77 -3.14 18.07
C GLU A 59 -0.38 -4.06 16.92
N VAL A 60 -0.84 -5.31 16.94
CA VAL A 60 -0.52 -6.28 15.88
C VAL A 60 -1.39 -6.06 14.64
N LEU A 61 -2.63 -5.61 14.86
CA LEU A 61 -3.65 -5.39 13.83
C LEU A 61 -3.84 -3.90 13.56
N VAL A 62 -4.33 -3.58 12.37
CA VAL A 62 -4.82 -2.24 12.04
C VAL A 62 -6.33 -2.30 12.14
N GLU A 63 -6.87 -2.17 13.35
CA GLU A 63 -8.30 -2.38 13.63
C GLU A 63 -9.24 -1.62 12.67
N PRO A 64 -9.00 -0.32 12.36
CA PRO A 64 -9.87 0.41 11.44
C PRO A 64 -9.92 -0.24 10.05
N TRP A 65 -8.76 -0.61 9.50
CA TRP A 65 -8.69 -1.24 8.17
C TRP A 65 -9.25 -2.67 8.18
N LEU A 66 -9.07 -3.39 9.29
CA LEU A 66 -9.61 -4.74 9.44
C LEU A 66 -11.14 -4.71 9.44
N ARG A 67 -11.75 -3.82 10.22
CA ARG A 67 -13.20 -3.63 10.27
C ARG A 67 -13.75 -3.27 8.88
N ASP A 68 -13.17 -2.29 8.22
CA ASP A 68 -13.59 -1.88 6.87
C ASP A 68 -13.46 -3.02 5.86
N ALA A 69 -12.41 -3.84 5.98
CA ALA A 69 -12.24 -5.01 5.13
C ALA A 69 -13.29 -6.10 5.43
N LEU A 70 -13.61 -6.36 6.69
CA LEU A 70 -14.62 -7.33 7.10
C LEU A 70 -16.01 -6.92 6.60
N ILE A 71 -16.39 -5.65 6.75
CA ILE A 71 -17.64 -5.09 6.22
C ILE A 71 -17.71 -5.26 4.70
N ARG A 72 -16.61 -4.97 3.99
CA ARG A 72 -16.56 -5.07 2.52
C ARG A 72 -16.66 -6.51 2.02
N LEU A 73 -16.10 -7.47 2.75
CA LEU A 73 -16.01 -8.87 2.32
C LEU A 73 -17.25 -9.70 2.72
N ASN A 74 -17.94 -9.31 3.81
CA ASN A 74 -19.01 -10.09 4.41
C ASN A 74 -20.32 -9.28 4.46
N PRO A 75 -21.30 -9.57 3.57
CA PRO A 75 -22.57 -8.84 3.50
C PRO A 75 -23.37 -8.83 4.82
N GLU A 76 -23.26 -9.89 5.62
CA GLU A 76 -23.88 -10.01 6.94
C GLU A 76 -23.28 -9.05 7.98
N ILE A 77 -21.99 -8.76 7.88
CA ILE A 77 -21.32 -7.74 8.71
C ILE A 77 -21.69 -6.35 8.18
N ALA A 78 -21.82 -6.17 6.87
CA ALA A 78 -22.31 -4.91 6.31
C ALA A 78 -23.73 -4.55 6.78
N ALA A 79 -24.59 -5.55 6.98
CA ALA A 79 -25.94 -5.36 7.51
C ALA A 79 -25.95 -4.96 9.00
N GLN A 80 -24.95 -5.38 9.78
CA GLN A 80 -24.78 -5.04 11.19
C GLN A 80 -23.29 -4.82 11.50
N PRO A 81 -22.75 -3.61 11.28
CA PRO A 81 -21.32 -3.33 11.36
C PRO A 81 -20.67 -3.66 12.71
N ASP A 82 -21.42 -3.64 13.79
CA ASP A 82 -20.94 -3.96 15.15
C ASP A 82 -20.42 -5.40 15.28
N ARG A 83 -20.83 -6.30 14.38
CA ARG A 83 -20.29 -7.68 14.30
C ARG A 83 -18.83 -7.74 13.88
N ALA A 84 -18.28 -6.64 13.38
CA ALA A 84 -16.86 -6.57 13.08
C ALA A 84 -15.99 -6.41 14.35
N ASP A 85 -16.60 -6.10 15.50
CA ASP A 85 -15.92 -5.97 16.80
C ASP A 85 -16.04 -7.24 17.67
N GLU A 86 -16.89 -8.21 17.27
CA GLU A 86 -17.07 -9.52 17.92
C GLU A 86 -15.97 -10.52 17.52
#